data_AF-A0A0T7BR01-F1
#
_entry.id   AF-A0A0T7BR01-F1
#
_cell.length_a   1.000
_cell.length_b   1.000
_cell.length_c   1.000
_cell.angle_alpha   90.00
_cell.angle_beta   90.00
_cell.angle_gamma   90.00
#
_symmetry.space_group_name_H-M   'P 1'
#
loop_
_entity.id
_entity.type
_entity.pdbx_description
1 polymer ?
#
loop_
_entity_poly.entity_id
_entity_poly.type
_entity_poly.pdbx_seq_one_letter_code
_entity_poly.pdbx_strand_id
1 'polypeptide(L)'
;MPAKQKHNTVRFEMLLTPELAEHWEALAESNGISKAELVRRRMAGCRTKTIPQVNWKCYWQLLKISENINQIAKTQNAATIQGVNPPPIDHIPFEELKIEISKLRLQLILGTASQEKMD
;
A
#
# COMPACT_ATOMS: atom_id res chain seq x y z
N MET A 1 -40.76 -2.91 17.48
CA MET A 1 -40.80 -2.43 16.08
C MET A 1 -39.67 -1.41 15.91
N PRO A 2 -38.71 -1.59 14.98
CA PRO A 2 -37.64 -0.61 14.82
C PRO A 2 -38.19 0.68 14.21
N ALA A 3 -37.87 1.82 14.82
CA ALA A 3 -38.33 3.13 14.39
C ALA A 3 -37.79 3.45 12.98
N LYS A 4 -38.67 3.87 12.06
CA LYS A 4 -38.29 4.35 10.73
C LYS A 4 -37.34 5.54 10.86
N GLN A 5 -36.09 5.39 10.44
CA GLN A 5 -35.14 6.49 10.33
C GLN A 5 -35.71 7.54 9.36
N LYS A 6 -35.95 8.75 9.86
CA LYS A 6 -36.32 9.90 9.01
C LYS A 6 -35.09 10.28 8.20
N HIS A 7 -35.08 9.93 6.91
CA HIS A 7 -34.07 10.43 5.98
C HIS A 7 -34.33 11.93 5.76
N ASN A 8 -33.47 12.79 6.30
CA ASN A 8 -33.49 14.20 5.98
C ASN A 8 -32.96 14.38 4.55
N THR A 9 -33.85 14.75 3.63
CA THR A 9 -33.47 15.08 2.26
C THR A 9 -32.93 16.51 2.23
N VAL A 10 -31.63 16.66 1.97
CA VAL A 10 -30.99 17.96 1.77
C VAL A 10 -30.77 18.17 0.27
N ARG A 11 -31.29 19.27 -0.27
CA ARG A 11 -31.08 19.67 -1.67
C ARG A 11 -29.98 20.72 -1.72
N PHE A 12 -29.01 20.50 -2.59
CA PHE A 12 -27.96 21.46 -2.89
C PHE A 12 -28.13 21.95 -4.33
N GLU A 13 -28.03 23.25 -4.53
CA GLU A 13 -28.04 23.87 -5.85
C GLU A 13 -26.64 24.40 -6.15
N MET A 14 -26.16 24.13 -7.36
CA MET A 14 -24.84 24.53 -7.81
C MET A 14 -24.98 25.20 -9.17
N LEU A 15 -24.56 26.45 -9.26
CA LEU A 15 -24.52 27.21 -10.49
C LEU A 15 -23.19 26.92 -11.18
N LEU A 16 -23.25 26.36 -12.39
CA LEU A 16 -22.09 25.94 -13.16
C LEU A 16 -22.15 26.57 -14.55
N THR A 17 -20.98 26.96 -15.08
CA THR A 17 -20.85 27.19 -16.52
C THR A 17 -20.93 25.86 -17.28
N PRO A 18 -21.23 25.87 -18.59
CA PRO A 18 -21.25 24.66 -19.40
C PRO A 18 -19.92 23.89 -19.33
N GLU A 19 -18.78 24.57 -19.40
CA GLU A 19 -17.47 23.88 -19.34
C GLU A 19 -17.23 23.23 -17.98
N LEU A 20 -17.64 23.90 -16.89
CA LEU A 20 -17.55 23.29 -15.57
C LEU A 20 -18.47 22.07 -15.48
N ALA A 21 -19.69 22.17 -16.00
CA ALA A 21 -20.65 21.07 -15.96
C ALA A 21 -20.10 19.81 -16.66
N GLU A 22 -19.48 19.96 -17.83
CA GLU A 22 -18.80 18.89 -18.57
C GLU A 22 -17.61 18.34 -17.80
N HIS A 23 -16.77 19.20 -17.23
CA HIS A 23 -15.63 18.77 -16.40
C HIS A 23 -16.07 17.90 -15.22
N TRP A 24 -17.14 18.28 -14.53
CA TRP A 24 -17.69 17.52 -13.41
C TRP A 24 -18.31 16.18 -13.83
N GLU A 25 -18.92 16.13 -15.02
CA GLU A 25 -19.44 14.89 -15.60
C GLU A 25 -18.28 13.92 -15.91
N ALA A 26 -17.26 14.38 -16.63
CA ALA A 26 -16.08 13.59 -16.97
C ALA A 26 -15.31 13.09 -15.72
N LEU A 27 -15.25 13.93 -14.67
CA LEU A 27 -14.65 13.54 -13.40
C LEU A 27 -15.49 12.46 -12.68
N ALA A 28 -16.81 12.48 -12.81
CA ALA A 28 -17.68 11.46 -12.22
C ALA A 28 -17.53 10.13 -12.97
N GLU A 29 -17.54 10.17 -14.30
CA GLU A 29 -17.33 9.02 -15.17
C GLU A 29 -15.97 8.34 -14.93
N SER A 30 -14.88 9.11 -14.84
CA SER A 30 -13.54 8.55 -14.56
C SER A 30 -13.43 7.86 -13.21
N ASN A 31 -14.31 8.19 -12.26
CA ASN A 31 -14.39 7.53 -10.94
C ASN A 31 -15.51 6.47 -10.85
N GLY A 32 -16.24 6.21 -11.94
CA GLY A 32 -17.31 5.21 -12.00
C GLY A 32 -18.50 5.52 -11.08
N ILE A 33 -18.75 6.79 -10.77
CA ILE A 33 -19.83 7.25 -9.88
C ILE A 33 -20.68 8.31 -10.56
N SER A 34 -21.89 8.56 -10.05
CA SER A 34 -22.72 9.65 -10.56
C SER A 34 -22.17 11.01 -10.11
N LYS A 35 -22.45 12.06 -10.89
CA LYS A 35 -22.10 13.44 -10.55
C LYS A 35 -22.62 13.88 -9.18
N ALA A 36 -23.86 13.51 -8.83
CA ALA A 36 -24.43 13.80 -7.52
C ALA A 36 -23.64 13.11 -6.38
N GLU A 37 -23.17 11.88 -6.61
CA GLU A 37 -22.35 11.16 -5.65
C GLU A 37 -20.94 11.77 -5.51
N LEU A 38 -20.34 12.18 -6.63
CA LEU A 38 -19.08 12.91 -6.61
C LEU A 38 -19.17 14.21 -5.79
N VAL A 39 -20.25 14.99 -5.98
CA VAL A 39 -20.50 16.22 -5.21
C VAL A 39 -20.67 15.91 -3.72
N ARG A 40 -21.47 14.91 -3.35
CA ARG A 40 -21.64 14.50 -1.94
C ARG A 40 -20.31 14.12 -1.29
N ARG A 41 -19.47 13.32 -1.97
CA ARG A 41 -18.16 12.92 -1.46
C ARG A 41 -17.23 14.11 -1.29
N ARG A 42 -17.23 15.05 -2.25
CA ARG A 42 -16.41 16.26 -2.17
C ARG A 42 -16.84 17.17 -1.02
N MET A 43 -18.16 17.34 -0.82
CA MET A 43 -18.72 18.12 0.30
C MET A 43 -18.43 17.48 1.67
N ALA A 44 -18.40 16.15 1.74
CA ALA A 44 -18.07 15.41 2.96
C ALA A 44 -16.54 15.33 3.24
N GLY A 45 -15.69 15.92 2.39
CA GLY A 45 -14.24 15.80 2.49
C GLY A 45 -13.71 14.37 2.23
N CYS A 46 -14.54 13.49 1.66
CA CYS A 46 -14.16 12.12 1.36
C CYS A 46 -13.25 12.08 0.14
N ARG A 47 -12.29 11.15 0.14
CA ARG A 47 -11.41 10.89 -0.99
C ARG A 47 -12.25 10.41 -2.18
N THR A 48 -12.24 11.16 -3.27
CA THR A 48 -13.00 10.86 -4.50
C THR A 48 -12.29 9.90 -5.42
N LYS A 49 -10.96 9.78 -5.30
CA LYS A 49 -10.18 8.78 -6.02
C LYS A 49 -10.65 7.39 -5.62
N THR A 50 -11.10 6.61 -6.58
CA THR A 50 -11.06 5.15 -6.47
C THR A 50 -9.66 4.78 -5.98
N ILE A 51 -9.58 4.07 -4.86
CA ILE A 51 -8.32 3.43 -4.49
C ILE A 51 -8.04 2.51 -5.68
N PRO A 52 -7.00 2.77 -6.49
CA PRO A 52 -6.74 1.97 -7.68
C PRO A 52 -6.70 0.55 -7.19
N GLN A 53 -7.64 -0.27 -7.69
CA GLN A 53 -7.97 -1.61 -7.24
C GLN A 53 -6.73 -2.18 -6.56
N VAL A 54 -6.69 -2.04 -5.21
CA VAL A 54 -5.44 -2.15 -4.45
C VAL A 54 -4.80 -3.41 -4.97
N ASN A 55 -3.52 -3.35 -5.32
CA ASN A 55 -2.77 -4.56 -5.60
C ASN A 55 -2.88 -5.39 -4.31
N TRP A 56 -3.94 -6.20 -4.20
CA TRP A 56 -4.34 -6.81 -2.94
C TRP A 56 -3.25 -7.77 -2.53
N LYS A 57 -2.56 -8.34 -3.52
CA LYS A 57 -1.31 -9.06 -3.34
C LYS A 57 -0.27 -8.20 -2.60
N CYS A 58 -0.01 -6.95 -2.99
CA CYS A 58 0.86 -6.05 -2.23
C CYS A 58 0.34 -5.76 -0.81
N TYR A 59 -0.95 -5.47 -0.64
CA TYR A 59 -1.54 -5.23 0.67
C TYR A 59 -1.40 -6.43 1.63
N TRP A 60 -1.73 -7.63 1.15
CA TRP A 60 -1.59 -8.87 1.91
C TRP A 60 -0.12 -9.23 2.20
N GLN A 61 0.79 -8.90 1.28
CA GLN A 61 2.23 -9.07 1.50
C GLN A 61 2.73 -8.13 2.60
N LEU A 62 2.30 -6.86 2.60
CA LEU A 62 2.62 -5.92 3.67
C LEU A 62 2.06 -6.38 5.02
N LEU A 63 0.84 -6.93 5.05
CA LEU A 63 0.26 -7.51 6.27
C LEU A 63 1.09 -8.69 6.80
N LYS A 64 1.54 -9.59 5.91
CA LYS A 64 2.43 -10.70 6.31
C LYS A 64 3.76 -10.20 6.88
N ILE A 65 4.36 -9.18 6.26
CA ILE A 65 5.59 -8.56 6.76
C ILE A 65 5.36 -7.96 8.15
N SER A 66 4.24 -7.24 8.36
CA SER A 66 3.95 -6.64 9.67
C SER A 66 3.74 -7.69 10.76
N GLU A 67 3.09 -8.81 10.45
CA GLU A 67 2.90 -9.89 11.41
C GLU A 67 4.25 -10.53 11.80
N ASN A 68 5.11 -10.78 10.81
CA ASN A 68 6.44 -11.33 11.08
C ASN A 68 7.27 -10.40 11.98
N ILE A 69 7.26 -9.09 11.72
CA ILE A 69 7.95 -8.09 12.54
C ILE A 69 7.41 -8.10 13.98
N ASN A 70 6.09 -8.19 14.15
CA ASN A 70 5.44 -8.24 15.47
C ASN A 70 5.88 -9.48 16.26
N GLN A 71 5.98 -10.65 15.61
CA GLN A 71 6.44 -11.88 16.26
C GLN A 71 7.93 -11.81 16.63
N ILE A 72 8.78 -11.24 15.76
CA ILE A 72 10.20 -11.01 16.07
C ILE A 72 10.32 -10.10 17.30
N ALA A 73 9.58 -8.99 17.34
CA ALA A 73 9.61 -8.06 18.47
C ALA A 73 9.16 -8.71 19.77
N LYS A 74 8.07 -9.49 19.75
CA LYS A 74 7.60 -10.25 20.92
C LYS A 74 8.65 -11.26 21.41
N THR A 75 9.29 -11.96 20.49
CA THR A 75 10.33 -12.96 20.81
C THR A 75 11.55 -12.29 21.43
N GLN A 76 12.00 -11.17 20.86
CA GLN A 76 13.09 -10.37 21.42
C GLN A 76 12.75 -9.86 22.83
N ASN A 77 11.56 -9.29 23.02
CA ASN A 77 11.12 -8.81 24.33
C ASN A 77 11.06 -9.94 25.36
N ALA A 78 10.56 -11.12 24.97
CA ALA A 78 10.53 -12.30 25.85
C ALA A 78 11.94 -12.78 26.22
N ALA A 79 12.87 -12.83 25.27
CA ALA A 79 14.27 -13.20 25.51
C ALA A 79 14.95 -12.21 26.48
N THR A 80 14.75 -10.91 26.28
CA THR A 80 15.26 -9.85 27.17
C THR A 80 14.70 -9.99 28.59
N ILE A 81 13.39 -10.25 28.75
CA ILE A 81 12.76 -10.50 30.06
C ILE A 81 13.37 -11.72 30.75
N GLN A 82 13.74 -12.75 29.99
CA GLN A 82 14.40 -13.96 30.48
C GLN A 82 15.91 -13.78 30.71
N GLY A 83 16.45 -12.56 30.56
CA GLY A 83 17.86 -12.26 30.78
C GLY A 83 18.79 -12.75 29.67
N VAL A 84 18.23 -13.18 28.53
CA VAL A 84 19.00 -13.60 27.35
C VAL A 84 19.24 -12.36 26.49
N ASN A 85 20.43 -11.79 26.58
CA ASN A 85 20.84 -10.74 25.66
C ASN A 85 21.24 -11.37 24.32
N PRO A 86 20.61 -11.00 23.20
CA PRO A 86 21.03 -11.49 21.90
C PRO A 86 22.48 -11.06 21.63
N PRO A 87 23.28 -11.89 20.93
CA PRO A 87 24.61 -11.48 20.50
C PRO A 87 24.50 -10.22 19.62
N PRO A 88 25.53 -9.36 19.61
CA PRO A 88 25.56 -8.22 18.71
C PRO A 88 25.34 -8.71 17.27
N ILE A 89 24.35 -8.15 16.59
CA ILE A 89 24.18 -8.41 15.16
C ILE A 89 25.27 -7.61 14.47
N ASP A 90 26.17 -8.31 13.78
CA ASP A 90 27.09 -7.66 12.87
C ASP A 90 26.25 -7.09 11.73
N HIS A 91 26.05 -5.78 11.75
CA HIS A 91 25.28 -5.11 10.73
C HIS A 91 26.08 -5.16 9.44
N ILE A 92 25.77 -6.08 8.53
CA ILE A 92 26.16 -5.91 7.13
C ILE A 92 25.48 -4.60 6.69
N PRO A 93 26.24 -3.54 6.41
CA PRO A 93 25.67 -2.29 5.95
C PRO A 93 24.78 -2.58 4.74
N PHE A 94 23.61 -1.97 4.69
CA PHE A 94 22.65 -2.17 3.59
C PHE A 94 23.30 -1.98 2.20
N GLU A 95 24.36 -1.17 2.12
CA GLU A 95 25.17 -0.99 0.91
C GLU A 95 25.97 -2.24 0.51
N GLU A 96 26.53 -2.99 1.45
CA GLU A 96 27.20 -4.27 1.16
C GLU A 96 26.20 -5.32 0.66
N LEU A 97 25.00 -5.37 1.26
CA LEU A 97 23.92 -6.25 0.80
C LEU A 97 23.47 -5.90 -0.63
N LYS A 98 23.36 -4.61 -0.97
CA LYS A 98 23.08 -4.17 -2.35
C LYS A 98 24.15 -4.61 -3.33
N ILE A 99 25.43 -4.52 -2.94
CA ILE A 99 26.55 -4.94 -3.76
C ILE A 99 26.45 -6.44 -4.05
N GLU A 100 26.22 -7.27 -3.03
CA GLU A 100 26.09 -8.73 -3.20
C GLU A 100 24.87 -9.13 -4.03
N ILE A 101 23.72 -8.48 -3.83
CA ILE A 101 22.53 -8.69 -4.67
C ILE A 101 22.82 -8.32 -6.14
N SER A 102 23.60 -7.26 -6.36
CA SER A 102 23.97 -6.81 -7.71
C SER A 102 24.93 -7.79 -8.39
N LYS A 103 25.91 -8.33 -7.65
CA LYS A 103 26.79 -9.40 -8.12
C LYS A 103 26.03 -10.67 -8.48
N LEU A 104 25.11 -11.12 -7.62
CA LEU A 104 24.24 -12.28 -7.88
C LEU A 104 23.38 -12.07 -9.13
N ARG A 105 22.78 -10.89 -9.29
CA ARG A 105 22.03 -10.55 -10.50
C ARG A 105 22.90 -10.59 -11.75
N LEU A 106 24.11 -10.03 -11.69
CA LEU A 106 25.06 -10.05 -12.80
C LEU A 106 25.43 -11.49 -13.20
N GLN A 107 25.71 -12.36 -12.22
CA GLN A 107 26.02 -13.78 -12.46
C GLN A 107 24.84 -14.54 -13.07
N LEU A 108 23.61 -14.26 -12.62
CA LEU A 108 22.39 -14.85 -13.19
C LEU A 108 22.10 -14.37 -14.61
N ILE A 109 22.45 -13.12 -14.93
CA ILE A 109 22.26 -12.52 -16.28
C ILE A 109 23.33 -13.00 -17.26
N LEU A 110 24.59 -13.06 -16.83
CA LEU A 110 25.72 -13.46 -17.67
C LEU A 110 25.81 -14.98 -17.88
N GLY A 111 25.01 -15.75 -17.13
CA GLY A 111 25.11 -17.20 -17.08
C GLY A 111 26.35 -17.64 -16.31
N THR A 112 26.26 -18.74 -15.56
CA THR A 112 27.40 -19.37 -14.89
C THR A 112 28.30 -20.05 -15.92
N ALA A 113 28.95 -19.27 -16.77
CA ALA A 113 29.93 -19.73 -17.77
C ALA A 113 31.34 -19.44 -17.26
N SER A 114 31.73 -20.00 -16.11
CA SER A 114 33.14 -20.01 -15.64
C SER A 114 33.30 -20.94 -14.42
N GLN A 115 32.99 -22.23 -14.54
CA GLN A 115 33.55 -23.27 -13.64
C GLN A 115 33.79 -24.61 -14.35
N GLU A 116 34.00 -24.61 -15.67
CA GLU A 116 34.68 -25.73 -16.32
C GLU A 116 36.06 -25.28 -16.80
N LYS A 117 37.09 -25.99 -16.32
CA LYS A 117 38.51 -25.94 -16.64
C LYS A 117 39.40 -25.06 -15.76
N MET A 118 39.92 -25.67 -14.70
CA MET A 118 41.36 -25.87 -14.57
C MET A 118 41.61 -27.01 -13.57
N ASP A 119 41.62 -28.23 -14.09
CA ASP A 119 42.54 -29.29 -13.70
C ASP A 119 43.63 -29.36 -14.77
#